data_AF-A0AAJ3NX31-F1
#
_entry.id   AF-A0AAJ3NX31-F1
#
_cell.length_a   1.000
_cell.length_b   1.000
_cell.length_c   1.000
_cell.angle_alpha   90.00
_cell.angle_beta   90.00
_cell.angle_gamma   90.00
#
_symmetry.space_group_name_H-M   'P 1'
#
loop_
_entity.id
_entity.type
_entity.pdbx_description
1 polymer ?
#
loop_
_entity_poly.entity_id
_entity_poly.type
_entity_poly.pdbx_seq_one_letter_code
_entity_poly.pdbx_strand_id
1 'polypeptide(L)'
;MGVFMELVISLLQKGLLEKALDLAISESFFNARSPDDIKKALKIGYDINAVNSNGNNAIFACRTLEAMDCLLSYGINIHHINGHGQNALFHQKNPEILKKLIELGLDTSHTDTNGYTCIFEHYRNAEGLTELINAGCDINHIDKKGMNILFMPLSPEVLSVAIDAGCNVNQIDHSGKGFIENVYDYELHDIILSHIDKFDRRTLHVDFCDLDSAFFLYYLSEHGFKIELNKDHFTINSYIGDYKEILSILDFISEIHDIHFYKYKGGPLYKDINKRIVKWMIRNNLLVDISKINKHKDYEEINSYKIRREQKEISRHLKPAKSISATVKNGGRL
;
A
#
# COMPACT_ATOMS: atom_id res chain seq x y z
N MET A 1 -39.88 -9.24 12.16
CA MET A 1 -40.30 -8.03 12.91
C MET A 1 -41.09 -8.34 14.19
N GLY A 2 -41.94 -9.38 14.27
CA GLY A 2 -42.74 -9.67 15.49
C GLY A 2 -41.92 -10.15 16.71
N VAL A 3 -40.96 -11.06 16.51
CA VAL A 3 -40.19 -11.68 17.62
C VAL A 3 -39.23 -10.70 18.30
N PHE A 4 -38.72 -9.70 17.57
CA PHE A 4 -37.84 -8.67 18.13
C PHE A 4 -38.61 -7.71 19.06
N MET A 5 -39.84 -7.36 18.70
CA MET A 5 -40.70 -6.51 19.54
C MET A 5 -41.18 -7.22 20.80
N GLU A 6 -41.48 -8.53 20.75
CA GLU A 6 -41.83 -9.32 21.94
C GLU A 6 -40.63 -9.49 22.90
N LEU A 7 -39.42 -9.63 22.36
CA LEU A 7 -38.19 -9.64 23.15
C LEU A 7 -37.96 -8.29 23.86
N VAL A 8 -38.18 -7.18 23.16
CA VAL A 8 -38.12 -5.82 23.71
C VAL A 8 -39.15 -5.64 24.84
N ILE A 9 -40.37 -6.19 24.69
CA ILE A 9 -41.41 -6.13 25.73
C ILE A 9 -41.07 -6.99 26.95
N SER A 10 -40.49 -8.18 26.75
CA SER A 10 -40.03 -9.07 27.83
C SER A 10 -38.89 -8.45 28.64
N LEU A 11 -38.01 -7.71 27.98
CA LEU A 11 -36.85 -7.09 28.63
C LEU A 11 -37.21 -5.79 29.39
N LEU A 12 -38.38 -5.16 29.11
CA LEU A 12 -38.85 -3.92 29.76
C LEU A 12 -38.91 -4.03 31.30
N GLN A 13 -38.99 -5.25 31.83
CA GLN A 13 -39.12 -5.49 33.27
C GLN A 13 -37.81 -5.34 34.08
N LYS A 14 -36.66 -5.06 33.47
CA LYS A 14 -35.34 -5.18 34.14
C LYS A 14 -34.45 -3.94 34.22
N GLY A 15 -34.89 -2.73 33.85
CA GLY A 15 -34.15 -1.46 34.07
C GLY A 15 -32.82 -1.30 33.30
N LEU A 16 -32.30 -2.38 32.69
CA LEU A 16 -31.21 -2.41 31.71
C LEU A 16 -31.68 -1.95 30.30
N LEU A 17 -32.96 -1.58 30.15
CA LEU A 17 -33.59 -1.39 28.85
C LEU A 17 -33.51 0.01 28.26
N GLU A 18 -33.49 1.08 29.06
CA GLU A 18 -33.46 2.45 28.50
C GLU A 18 -32.22 2.66 27.63
N LYS A 19 -31.05 2.25 28.12
CA LYS A 19 -29.80 2.30 27.33
C LYS A 19 -29.80 1.38 26.11
N ALA A 20 -30.45 0.21 26.19
CA ALA A 20 -30.51 -0.73 25.08
C ALA A 20 -31.53 -0.28 24.01
N LEU A 21 -32.63 0.33 24.43
CA LEU A 21 -33.64 0.94 23.57
C LEU A 21 -33.08 2.20 22.90
N ASP A 22 -32.39 3.06 23.65
CA ASP A 22 -31.69 4.22 23.11
C ASP A 22 -30.63 3.82 22.07
N LEU A 23 -29.87 2.75 22.36
CA LEU A 23 -28.91 2.19 21.40
C LEU A 23 -29.61 1.64 20.15
N ALA A 24 -30.70 0.91 20.30
CA ALA A 24 -31.45 0.35 19.17
C ALA A 24 -32.10 1.45 18.29
N ILE A 25 -32.66 2.49 18.92
CA ILE A 25 -33.22 3.66 18.22
C ILE A 25 -32.10 4.42 17.49
N SER A 26 -30.97 4.63 18.18
CA SER A 26 -29.78 5.29 17.63
C SER A 26 -29.25 4.55 16.41
N GLU A 27 -29.01 3.24 16.51
CA GLU A 27 -28.56 2.42 15.39
C GLU A 27 -29.57 2.40 14.24
N SER A 28 -30.87 2.33 14.55
CA SER A 28 -31.93 2.38 13.53
C SER A 28 -31.99 3.72 12.82
N PHE A 29 -31.74 4.83 13.52
CA PHE A 29 -31.75 6.17 12.94
C PHE A 29 -30.54 6.41 12.04
N PHE A 30 -29.33 6.12 12.54
CA PHE A 30 -28.10 6.32 11.75
C PHE A 30 -28.02 5.39 10.54
N ASN A 31 -28.60 4.19 10.61
CA ASN A 31 -28.63 3.25 9.49
C ASN A 31 -29.97 3.24 8.74
N ALA A 32 -30.80 4.27 8.91
CA ALA A 32 -32.10 4.35 8.27
C ALA A 32 -31.96 4.27 6.74
N ARG A 33 -32.71 3.34 6.13
CA ARG A 33 -32.76 3.17 4.67
C ARG A 33 -34.06 3.71 4.08
N SER A 34 -35.00 4.07 4.93
CA SER A 34 -36.31 4.56 4.53
C SER A 34 -36.69 5.83 5.30
N PRO A 35 -37.52 6.71 4.71
CA PRO A 35 -38.13 7.82 5.43
C PRO A 35 -38.90 7.40 6.68
N ASP A 36 -39.48 6.20 6.71
CA ASP A 36 -40.30 5.73 7.81
C ASP A 36 -39.48 5.45 9.07
N ASP A 37 -38.25 4.95 8.92
CA ASP A 37 -37.34 4.73 10.06
C ASP A 37 -36.95 6.06 10.70
N ILE A 38 -36.63 7.06 9.88
CA ILE A 38 -36.33 8.43 10.32
C ILE A 38 -37.55 9.02 11.04
N LYS A 39 -38.73 8.98 10.42
CA LYS A 39 -39.96 9.55 11.00
C LYS A 39 -40.34 8.90 12.33
N LYS A 40 -40.15 7.57 12.47
CA LYS A 40 -40.41 6.87 13.74
C LYS A 40 -39.47 7.35 14.84
N ALA A 41 -38.17 7.48 14.55
CA ALA A 41 -37.18 7.98 15.51
C ALA A 41 -37.47 9.43 15.94
N LEU A 42 -37.80 10.31 14.99
CA LEU A 42 -38.15 11.69 15.31
C LEU A 42 -39.45 11.80 16.12
N LYS A 43 -40.45 10.95 15.83
CA LYS A 43 -41.73 10.91 16.56
C LYS A 43 -41.56 10.54 18.04
N ILE A 44 -40.55 9.74 18.37
CA ILE A 44 -40.22 9.38 19.77
C ILE A 44 -39.24 10.36 20.42
N GLY A 45 -38.95 11.49 19.78
CA GLY A 45 -38.17 12.59 20.34
C GLY A 45 -36.67 12.53 20.07
N TYR A 46 -36.22 11.66 19.15
CA TYR A 46 -34.80 11.63 18.75
C TYR A 46 -34.41 12.92 18.04
N ASP A 47 -33.26 13.49 18.37
CA ASP A 47 -32.75 14.71 17.74
C ASP A 47 -32.27 14.41 16.32
N ILE A 48 -32.77 15.18 15.33
CA ILE A 48 -32.35 15.08 13.93
C ILE A 48 -30.82 15.25 13.79
N ASN A 49 -30.21 16.09 14.62
CA ASN A 49 -28.77 16.39 14.60
C ASN A 49 -27.97 15.58 15.61
N ALA A 50 -28.55 14.53 16.20
CA ALA A 50 -27.81 13.61 17.05
C ALA A 50 -26.60 13.03 16.31
N VAL A 51 -25.54 12.75 17.06
CA VAL A 51 -24.30 12.13 16.54
C VAL A 51 -24.03 10.80 17.22
N ASN A 52 -23.45 9.86 16.48
CA ASN A 52 -23.01 8.56 17.02
C ASN A 52 -21.65 8.68 17.74
N SER A 53 -21.09 7.55 18.18
CA SER A 53 -19.81 7.50 18.91
C SER A 53 -18.60 8.07 18.14
N ASN A 54 -18.67 8.10 16.81
CA ASN A 54 -17.62 8.67 15.95
C ASN A 54 -17.88 10.16 15.64
N GLY A 55 -18.94 10.73 16.22
CA GLY A 55 -19.39 12.08 15.92
C GLY A 55 -20.10 12.20 14.58
N ASN A 56 -20.53 11.10 13.93
CA ASN A 56 -21.27 11.19 12.68
C ASN A 56 -22.74 11.48 12.95
N ASN A 57 -23.35 12.42 12.22
CA ASN A 57 -24.82 12.51 12.17
C ASN A 57 -25.38 11.55 11.09
N ALA A 58 -26.71 11.51 10.93
CA ALA A 58 -27.36 10.57 10.01
C ALA A 58 -26.97 10.72 8.53
N ILE A 59 -26.48 11.88 8.08
CA ILE A 59 -26.14 12.07 6.65
C ILE A 59 -24.91 11.24 6.24
N PHE A 60 -24.01 10.94 7.18
CA PHE A 60 -22.77 10.18 6.93
C PHE A 60 -23.03 8.72 6.53
N ALA A 61 -24.14 8.15 6.99
CA ALA A 61 -24.48 6.74 6.76
C ALA A 61 -25.68 6.58 5.81
N CYS A 62 -26.17 7.67 5.23
CA CYS A 62 -27.32 7.66 4.33
C CYS A 62 -27.07 6.81 3.08
N ARG A 63 -28.02 5.93 2.75
CA ARG A 63 -27.90 4.94 1.66
C ARG A 63 -28.92 5.09 0.53
N THR A 64 -29.92 5.95 0.68
CA THR A 64 -30.97 6.17 -0.33
C THR A 64 -31.26 7.66 -0.49
N LEU A 65 -31.68 8.08 -1.68
CA LEU A 65 -32.07 9.48 -1.93
C LEU A 65 -33.31 9.84 -1.13
N GLU A 66 -34.26 8.93 -0.96
CA GLU A 66 -35.49 9.16 -0.21
C GLU A 66 -35.21 9.40 1.28
N ALA A 67 -34.27 8.63 1.87
CA ALA A 67 -33.86 8.86 3.24
C ALA A 67 -33.13 10.20 3.38
N MET A 68 -32.26 10.56 2.43
CA MET A 68 -31.58 11.85 2.42
C MET A 68 -32.58 13.01 2.33
N ASP A 69 -33.51 12.97 1.38
CA ASP A 69 -34.54 14.01 1.22
C ASP A 69 -35.40 14.14 2.48
N CYS A 70 -35.71 13.02 3.15
CA CYS A 70 -36.38 13.03 4.45
C CYS A 70 -35.53 13.75 5.50
N LEU A 71 -34.25 13.36 5.68
CA LEU A 71 -33.34 14.01 6.64
C LEU A 71 -33.22 15.52 6.38
N LEU A 72 -33.10 15.92 5.11
CA LEU A 72 -33.07 17.33 4.69
C LEU A 72 -34.35 18.07 5.06
N SER A 73 -35.52 17.47 4.84
CA SER A 73 -36.81 18.08 5.18
C SER A 73 -37.01 18.33 6.68
N TYR A 74 -36.30 17.58 7.52
CA TYR A 74 -36.28 17.73 8.98
C TYR A 74 -35.12 18.60 9.48
N GLY A 75 -34.30 19.17 8.59
CA GLY A 75 -33.25 20.13 8.98
C GLY A 75 -31.98 19.49 9.52
N ILE A 76 -31.60 18.31 9.01
CA ILE A 76 -30.26 17.73 9.27
C ILE A 76 -29.16 18.74 8.89
N ASN A 77 -28.14 18.87 9.72
CA ASN A 77 -26.94 19.65 9.40
C ASN A 77 -26.06 18.87 8.42
N ILE A 78 -26.18 19.16 7.12
CA ILE A 78 -25.38 18.49 6.08
C ILE A 78 -23.88 18.85 6.13
N HIS A 79 -23.54 20.01 6.70
CA HIS A 79 -22.16 20.50 6.84
C HIS A 79 -21.51 20.05 8.15
N HIS A 80 -22.10 19.06 8.83
CA HIS A 80 -21.55 18.53 10.06
C HIS A 80 -20.18 17.88 9.84
N ILE A 81 -19.28 18.10 10.79
CA ILE A 81 -17.92 17.53 10.80
C ILE A 81 -17.82 16.55 11.96
N ASN A 82 -17.41 15.32 11.67
CA ASN A 82 -17.31 14.27 12.68
C ASN A 82 -16.04 14.39 13.56
N GLY A 83 -15.86 13.45 14.49
CA GLY A 83 -14.71 13.43 15.40
C GLY A 83 -13.34 13.23 14.73
N HIS A 84 -13.31 12.79 13.47
CA HIS A 84 -12.09 12.65 12.66
C HIS A 84 -11.79 13.89 11.81
N GLY A 85 -12.62 14.93 11.90
CA GLY A 85 -12.53 16.10 11.07
C GLY A 85 -13.05 15.86 9.65
N GLN A 86 -13.96 14.91 9.42
CA GLN A 86 -14.49 14.59 8.10
C GLN A 86 -15.92 15.11 7.92
N ASN A 87 -16.27 15.54 6.71
CA ASN A 87 -17.66 15.75 6.29
C ASN A 87 -18.26 14.46 5.70
N ALA A 88 -19.53 14.50 5.27
CA ALA A 88 -20.24 13.32 4.79
C ALA A 88 -19.69 12.73 3.47
N LEU A 89 -18.96 13.50 2.64
CA LEU A 89 -18.42 13.01 1.36
C LEU A 89 -17.41 11.87 1.55
N PHE A 90 -16.65 11.88 2.65
CA PHE A 90 -15.68 10.82 2.99
C PHE A 90 -16.34 9.43 3.09
N HIS A 91 -17.61 9.39 3.49
CA HIS A 91 -18.31 8.14 3.82
C HIS A 91 -19.23 7.65 2.69
N GLN A 92 -19.42 8.45 1.65
CA GLN A 92 -20.37 8.13 0.60
C GLN A 92 -19.73 7.35 -0.56
N LYS A 93 -20.29 6.18 -0.87
CA LYS A 93 -19.87 5.33 -1.99
C LYS A 93 -20.88 5.21 -3.12
N ASN A 94 -22.15 5.57 -2.85
CA ASN A 94 -23.19 5.65 -3.87
C ASN A 94 -22.99 6.94 -4.68
N PRO A 95 -22.74 6.87 -6.01
CA PRO A 95 -22.49 8.03 -6.85
C PRO A 95 -23.65 9.03 -6.91
N GLU A 96 -24.90 8.57 -6.91
CA GLU A 96 -26.08 9.45 -6.97
C GLU A 96 -26.19 10.30 -5.69
N ILE A 97 -25.97 9.68 -4.53
CA ILE A 97 -25.99 10.41 -3.25
C ILE A 97 -24.76 11.31 -3.15
N LEU A 98 -23.60 10.83 -3.59
CA LEU A 98 -22.36 11.61 -3.60
C LEU A 98 -22.53 12.89 -4.43
N LYS A 99 -23.07 12.76 -5.64
CA LYS A 99 -23.41 13.87 -6.52
C LYS A 99 -24.36 14.86 -5.86
N LYS A 100 -25.46 14.38 -5.27
CA LYS A 100 -26.41 15.25 -4.58
C LYS A 100 -25.74 16.01 -3.42
N LEU A 101 -24.89 15.36 -2.63
CA LEU A 101 -24.17 16.02 -1.53
C LEU A 101 -23.27 17.15 -2.06
N ILE A 102 -22.61 16.95 -3.19
CA ILE A 102 -21.81 17.97 -3.87
C ILE A 102 -22.70 19.12 -4.37
N GLU A 103 -23.83 18.81 -5.02
CA GLU A 103 -24.82 19.80 -5.48
C GLU A 103 -25.41 20.62 -4.33
N LEU A 104 -25.49 20.04 -3.13
CA LEU A 104 -25.91 20.72 -1.90
C LEU A 104 -24.79 21.57 -1.26
N GLY A 105 -23.62 21.66 -1.90
CA GLY A 105 -22.54 22.56 -1.51
C GLY A 105 -21.62 22.02 -0.43
N LEU A 106 -21.51 20.70 -0.26
CA LEU A 106 -20.47 20.13 0.60
C LEU A 106 -19.08 20.42 0.01
N ASP A 107 -18.17 20.86 0.88
CA ASP A 107 -16.80 21.19 0.49
C ASP A 107 -16.00 19.92 0.18
N THR A 108 -15.67 19.73 -1.10
CA THR A 108 -14.86 18.61 -1.59
C THR A 108 -13.36 18.78 -1.31
N SER A 109 -12.92 20.01 -1.01
CA SER A 109 -11.54 20.33 -0.63
C SER A 109 -11.28 20.19 0.88
N HIS A 110 -12.33 19.95 1.66
CA HIS A 110 -12.23 19.78 3.10
C HIS A 110 -11.30 18.62 3.45
N THR A 111 -10.35 18.87 4.35
CA THR A 111 -9.39 17.86 4.79
C THR A 111 -9.68 17.33 6.19
N ASP A 112 -9.49 16.03 6.38
CA ASP A 112 -9.53 15.40 7.70
C ASP A 112 -8.28 15.70 8.54
N THR A 113 -8.21 15.09 9.72
CA THR A 113 -7.06 15.23 10.63
C THR A 113 -5.73 14.71 10.09
N ASN A 114 -5.73 13.87 9.04
CA ASN A 114 -4.54 13.38 8.35
C ASN A 114 -4.20 14.19 7.08
N GLY A 115 -5.05 15.14 6.70
CA GLY A 115 -4.92 15.91 5.47
C GLY A 115 -5.55 15.22 4.26
N TYR A 116 -6.35 14.17 4.44
CA TYR A 116 -7.09 13.54 3.34
C TYR A 116 -8.30 14.36 2.96
N THR A 117 -8.54 14.50 1.65
CA THR A 117 -9.85 14.88 1.09
C THR A 117 -10.71 13.64 0.86
N CYS A 118 -11.98 13.82 0.47
CA CYS A 118 -12.86 12.69 0.21
C CYS A 118 -12.35 11.76 -0.90
N ILE A 119 -11.53 12.25 -1.86
CA ILE A 119 -10.94 11.44 -2.95
C ILE A 119 -10.19 10.22 -2.42
N PHE A 120 -9.46 10.33 -1.30
CA PHE A 120 -8.67 9.24 -0.71
C PHE A 120 -9.52 8.03 -0.33
N GLU A 121 -10.82 8.25 -0.09
CA GLU A 121 -11.75 7.20 0.30
C GLU A 121 -12.27 6.40 -0.92
N HIS A 122 -11.99 6.83 -2.14
CA HIS A 122 -12.45 6.18 -3.38
C HIS A 122 -11.40 5.28 -4.04
N TYR A 123 -10.39 4.86 -3.27
CA TYR A 123 -9.30 3.97 -3.72
C TYR A 123 -9.75 2.62 -4.31
N ARG A 124 -11.00 2.21 -4.12
CA ARG A 124 -11.63 1.01 -4.72
C ARG A 124 -12.98 1.27 -5.39
N ASN A 125 -13.28 2.54 -5.70
CA ASN A 125 -14.55 2.94 -6.28
C ASN A 125 -14.32 3.89 -7.45
N ALA A 126 -14.02 3.33 -8.63
CA ALA A 126 -13.73 4.10 -9.83
C ALA A 126 -14.89 5.00 -10.27
N GLU A 127 -16.13 4.55 -10.12
CA GLU A 127 -17.32 5.35 -10.44
C GLU A 127 -17.45 6.57 -9.52
N GLY A 128 -17.32 6.37 -8.21
CA GLY A 128 -17.33 7.47 -7.24
C GLY A 128 -16.14 8.42 -7.41
N LEU A 129 -14.95 7.90 -7.74
CA LEU A 129 -13.79 8.74 -8.05
C LEU A 129 -14.05 9.60 -9.30
N THR A 130 -14.63 9.01 -10.35
CA THR A 130 -14.98 9.72 -11.59
C THR A 130 -15.98 10.83 -11.31
N GLU A 131 -17.00 10.58 -10.48
CA GLU A 131 -17.96 11.62 -10.10
C GLU A 131 -17.29 12.78 -9.35
N LEU A 132 -16.37 12.49 -8.42
CA LEU A 132 -15.60 13.53 -7.73
C LEU A 132 -14.75 14.36 -8.69
N ILE A 133 -14.06 13.71 -9.63
CA ILE A 133 -13.24 14.40 -10.64
C ILE A 133 -14.12 15.28 -11.53
N ASN A 134 -15.27 14.77 -11.98
CA ASN A 134 -16.23 15.52 -12.79
C ASN A 134 -16.82 16.72 -12.04
N ALA A 135 -16.93 16.61 -10.71
CA ALA A 135 -17.31 17.71 -9.82
C ALA A 135 -16.19 18.74 -9.56
N GLY A 136 -15.01 18.57 -10.16
CA GLY A 136 -13.88 19.50 -10.02
C GLY A 136 -13.03 19.28 -8.77
N CYS A 137 -13.12 18.11 -8.13
CA CYS A 137 -12.21 17.76 -7.04
C CYS A 137 -10.77 17.63 -7.54
N ASP A 138 -9.81 18.11 -6.75
CA ASP A 138 -8.39 18.04 -7.13
C ASP A 138 -7.82 16.64 -6.92
N ILE A 139 -7.61 15.91 -8.03
CA ILE A 139 -6.98 14.58 -8.04
C ILE A 139 -5.50 14.60 -7.59
N ASN A 140 -4.87 15.78 -7.58
CA ASN A 140 -3.48 15.98 -7.17
C ASN A 140 -3.32 16.41 -5.71
N HIS A 141 -4.40 16.44 -4.92
CA HIS A 141 -4.32 16.73 -3.49
C HIS A 141 -3.34 15.78 -2.80
N ILE A 142 -2.53 16.33 -1.89
CA ILE A 142 -1.57 15.56 -1.08
C ILE A 142 -1.92 15.64 0.41
N ASP A 143 -1.75 14.51 1.10
CA ASP A 143 -1.94 14.43 2.55
C ASP A 143 -0.77 15.03 3.33
N LYS A 144 -0.81 14.94 4.66
CA LYS A 144 0.28 15.44 5.54
C LYS A 144 1.61 14.69 5.39
N LYS A 145 1.63 13.56 4.69
CA LYS A 145 2.84 12.79 4.37
C LYS A 145 3.33 13.06 2.95
N GLY A 146 2.69 13.96 2.21
CA GLY A 146 3.04 14.26 0.81
C GLY A 146 2.55 13.20 -0.17
N MET A 147 1.56 12.38 0.22
CA MET A 147 1.02 11.31 -0.61
C MET A 147 -0.27 11.76 -1.30
N ASN A 148 -0.40 11.50 -2.61
CA ASN A 148 -1.67 11.60 -3.32
C ASN A 148 -2.41 10.24 -3.28
N ILE A 149 -3.55 10.13 -3.97
CA ILE A 149 -4.38 8.90 -3.97
C ILE A 149 -3.62 7.65 -4.46
N LEU A 150 -2.58 7.79 -5.30
CA LEU A 150 -1.84 6.65 -5.87
C LEU A 150 -1.09 5.83 -4.82
N PHE A 151 -0.86 6.39 -3.63
CA PHE A 151 -0.24 5.70 -2.49
C PHE A 151 -1.24 4.82 -1.70
N MET A 152 -2.53 4.88 -2.03
CA MET A 152 -3.56 4.03 -1.44
C MET A 152 -3.55 2.63 -2.08
N PRO A 153 -4.14 1.60 -1.44
CA PRO A 153 -4.21 0.25 -2.02
C PRO A 153 -5.28 0.18 -3.13
N LEU A 154 -4.96 0.79 -4.27
CA LEU A 154 -5.86 1.01 -5.40
C LEU A 154 -6.37 -0.30 -6.03
N SER A 155 -7.60 -0.27 -6.53
CA SER A 155 -8.00 -1.24 -7.56
C SER A 155 -7.43 -0.85 -8.93
N PRO A 156 -7.24 -1.81 -9.86
CA PRO A 156 -6.77 -1.53 -11.22
C PRO A 156 -7.59 -0.45 -11.93
N GLU A 157 -8.92 -0.48 -11.80
CA GLU A 157 -9.81 0.50 -12.41
C GLU A 157 -9.59 1.91 -11.86
N VAL A 158 -9.36 2.02 -10.55
CA VAL A 158 -9.10 3.32 -9.90
C VAL A 158 -7.74 3.86 -10.32
N LEU A 159 -6.72 3.01 -10.44
CA LEU A 159 -5.41 3.42 -10.95
C LEU A 159 -5.52 3.97 -12.38
N SER A 160 -6.23 3.28 -13.28
CA SER A 160 -6.44 3.78 -14.65
C SER A 160 -7.15 5.14 -14.63
N VAL A 161 -8.29 5.25 -13.93
CA VAL A 161 -9.05 6.50 -13.86
C VAL A 161 -8.19 7.65 -13.32
N ALA A 162 -7.42 7.42 -12.26
CA ALA A 162 -6.56 8.45 -11.68
C ALA A 162 -5.47 8.91 -12.66
N ILE A 163 -4.78 7.98 -13.33
CA ILE A 163 -3.74 8.30 -14.32
C ILE A 163 -4.32 9.03 -15.54
N ASP A 164 -5.51 8.62 -16.00
CA ASP A 164 -6.20 9.24 -17.15
C ASP A 164 -6.73 10.62 -16.82
N ALA A 165 -7.16 10.83 -15.57
CA ALA A 165 -7.55 12.14 -15.05
C ALA A 165 -6.37 13.08 -14.76
N GLY A 166 -5.12 12.66 -15.01
CA GLY A 166 -3.94 13.50 -14.82
C GLY A 166 -3.45 13.58 -13.37
N CYS A 167 -3.70 12.54 -12.56
CA CYS A 167 -3.03 12.39 -11.27
C CYS A 167 -1.51 12.32 -11.48
N ASN A 168 -0.78 13.05 -10.64
CA ASN A 168 0.68 13.11 -10.69
C ASN A 168 1.30 11.77 -10.28
N VAL A 169 1.66 10.97 -11.27
CA VAL A 169 2.33 9.68 -11.09
C VAL A 169 3.76 9.80 -10.55
N ASN A 170 4.34 11.00 -10.60
CA ASN A 170 5.70 11.30 -10.14
C ASN A 170 5.74 11.92 -8.74
N GLN A 171 4.62 11.91 -8.01
CA GLN A 171 4.58 12.39 -6.63
C GLN A 171 5.52 11.58 -5.73
N ILE A 172 6.33 12.27 -4.93
CA ILE A 172 7.25 11.70 -3.95
C ILE A 172 6.78 12.10 -2.56
N ASP A 173 6.64 11.12 -1.67
CA ASP A 173 6.24 11.36 -0.28
C ASP A 173 7.38 11.99 0.55
N HIS A 174 7.09 12.35 1.80
CA HIS A 174 8.09 12.89 2.72
C HIS A 174 9.22 11.89 3.09
N SER A 175 9.06 10.60 2.76
CA SER A 175 10.12 9.59 2.92
C SER A 175 11.03 9.47 1.69
N GLY A 176 10.74 10.21 0.62
CA GLY A 176 11.50 10.17 -0.62
C GLY A 176 11.09 9.04 -1.56
N LYS A 177 9.91 8.43 -1.38
CA LYS A 177 9.41 7.33 -2.21
C LYS A 177 8.24 7.77 -3.09
N GLY A 178 8.20 7.28 -4.33
CA GLY A 178 6.99 7.30 -5.14
C GLY A 178 6.11 6.08 -4.87
N PHE A 179 4.93 6.06 -5.48
CA PHE A 179 4.00 4.95 -5.27
C PHE A 179 4.48 3.64 -5.93
N ILE A 180 5.14 3.73 -7.10
CA ILE A 180 5.56 2.56 -7.89
C ILE A 180 6.58 1.65 -7.18
N GLU A 181 7.37 2.18 -6.24
CA GLU A 181 8.29 1.38 -5.42
C GLU A 181 7.59 0.43 -4.45
N ASN A 182 6.29 0.62 -4.21
CA ASN A 182 5.49 -0.19 -3.29
C ASN A 182 4.31 -0.89 -3.99
N VAL A 183 4.37 -1.07 -5.32
CA VAL A 183 3.36 -1.80 -6.10
C VAL A 183 3.78 -3.25 -6.27
N TYR A 184 2.97 -4.17 -5.75
CA TYR A 184 3.23 -5.63 -5.77
C TYR A 184 2.17 -6.42 -6.55
N ASP A 185 1.17 -5.73 -7.10
CA ASP A 185 0.08 -6.34 -7.86
C ASP A 185 0.39 -6.30 -9.36
N TYR A 186 0.30 -7.45 -10.03
CA TYR A 186 0.68 -7.58 -11.44
C TYR A 186 -0.24 -6.80 -12.38
N GLU A 187 -1.53 -6.64 -12.04
CA GLU A 187 -2.46 -5.87 -12.86
C GLU A 187 -2.11 -4.38 -12.79
N LEU A 188 -1.68 -3.91 -11.62
CA LEU A 188 -1.17 -2.54 -11.47
C LEU A 188 0.15 -2.34 -12.24
N HIS A 189 1.04 -3.36 -12.29
CA HIS A 189 2.26 -3.30 -13.10
C HIS A 189 1.95 -3.08 -14.58
N ASP A 190 1.01 -3.84 -15.14
CA ASP A 190 0.62 -3.72 -16.55
C ASP A 190 0.05 -2.32 -16.86
N ILE A 191 -0.78 -1.78 -15.96
CA ILE A 191 -1.33 -0.43 -16.10
C ILE A 191 -0.21 0.61 -16.06
N ILE A 192 0.72 0.51 -15.12
CA ILE A 192 1.87 1.42 -15.01
C ILE A 192 2.73 1.36 -16.28
N LEU A 193 3.04 0.16 -16.78
CA LEU A 193 3.84 -0.02 -17.99
C LEU A 193 3.13 0.53 -19.24
N SER A 194 1.80 0.41 -19.31
CA SER A 194 1.02 0.99 -20.42
C SER A 194 1.00 2.53 -20.43
N HIS A 195 1.30 3.16 -19.29
CA HIS A 195 1.39 4.61 -19.10
C HIS A 195 2.82 5.09 -18.84
N ILE A 196 3.82 4.28 -19.18
CA ILE A 196 5.22 4.53 -18.79
C ILE A 196 5.76 5.85 -19.35
N ASP A 197 5.14 6.41 -20.39
CA ASP A 197 5.46 7.72 -20.96
C ASP A 197 5.17 8.89 -20.00
N LYS A 198 4.23 8.72 -19.06
CA LYS A 198 3.89 9.74 -18.04
C LYS A 198 4.88 9.79 -16.87
N PHE A 199 5.75 8.80 -16.73
CA PHE A 199 6.65 8.68 -15.57
C PHE A 199 8.02 9.28 -15.83
N ASP A 200 8.57 10.00 -14.85
CA ASP A 200 9.93 10.53 -14.91
C ASP A 200 10.94 9.39 -14.72
N ARG A 201 11.95 9.34 -15.60
CA ARG A 201 13.05 8.37 -15.53
C ARG A 201 14.01 8.71 -14.40
N ARG A 202 13.62 8.32 -13.18
CA ARG A 202 14.38 8.58 -11.96
C ARG A 202 15.03 7.32 -11.39
N THR A 203 15.80 7.52 -10.34
CA THR A 203 16.26 6.43 -9.48
C THR A 203 15.13 5.98 -8.56
N LEU A 204 14.89 4.68 -8.53
CA LEU A 204 13.95 4.01 -7.63
C LEU A 204 14.73 3.41 -6.47
N HIS A 205 14.34 3.76 -5.25
CA HIS A 205 14.95 3.24 -4.03
C HIS A 205 14.07 2.14 -3.44
N VAL A 206 14.53 0.89 -3.57
CA VAL A 206 13.73 -0.30 -3.27
C VAL A 206 14.36 -1.08 -2.12
N ASP A 207 13.55 -1.48 -1.16
CA ASP A 207 13.96 -2.26 0.03
C ASP A 207 13.28 -3.63 0.13
N PHE A 208 12.41 -3.94 -0.83
CA PHE A 208 11.59 -5.13 -0.83
C PHE A 208 11.24 -5.57 -2.25
N CYS A 209 11.22 -6.89 -2.51
CA CYS A 209 10.55 -7.46 -3.67
C CYS A 209 10.05 -8.90 -3.41
N ASP A 210 9.14 -9.34 -4.26
CA ASP A 210 8.81 -10.74 -4.54
C ASP A 210 9.23 -11.06 -5.99
N LEU A 211 8.77 -12.18 -6.55
CA LEU A 211 9.09 -12.55 -7.93
C LEU A 211 8.50 -11.57 -8.94
N ASP A 212 7.22 -11.22 -8.78
CA ASP A 212 6.49 -10.38 -9.73
C ASP A 212 7.03 -8.96 -9.74
N SER A 213 7.25 -8.36 -8.57
CA SER A 213 7.89 -7.05 -8.46
C SER A 213 9.35 -7.05 -8.93
N ALA A 214 10.09 -8.17 -8.84
CA ALA A 214 11.43 -8.25 -9.46
C ALA A 214 11.36 -8.16 -10.99
N PHE A 215 10.40 -8.83 -11.63
CA PHE A 215 10.17 -8.69 -13.07
C PHE A 215 9.71 -7.27 -13.43
N PHE A 216 8.86 -6.67 -12.61
CA PHE A 216 8.44 -5.28 -12.81
C PHE A 216 9.64 -4.31 -12.76
N LEU A 217 10.52 -4.44 -11.77
CA LEU A 217 11.76 -3.65 -11.69
C LEU A 217 12.66 -3.86 -12.91
N TYR A 218 12.72 -5.09 -13.43
CA TYR A 218 13.38 -5.38 -14.71
C TYR A 218 12.77 -4.59 -15.87
N TYR A 219 11.45 -4.65 -16.04
CA TYR A 219 10.78 -3.88 -17.10
C TYR A 219 10.97 -2.37 -16.94
N LEU A 220 10.91 -1.85 -15.72
CA LEU A 220 11.22 -0.44 -15.46
C LEU A 220 12.66 -0.10 -15.85
N SER A 221 13.63 -0.96 -15.53
CA SER A 221 15.03 -0.73 -15.91
C SER A 221 15.23 -0.68 -17.44
N GLU A 222 14.54 -1.54 -18.19
CA GLU A 222 14.55 -1.52 -19.66
C GLU A 222 13.92 -0.23 -20.23
N HIS A 223 13.03 0.41 -19.47
CA HIS A 223 12.46 1.71 -19.81
C HIS A 223 13.31 2.89 -19.33
N GLY A 224 14.49 2.67 -18.74
CA GLY A 224 15.44 3.72 -18.37
C GLY A 224 15.37 4.19 -16.92
N PHE A 225 14.64 3.48 -16.05
CA PHE A 225 14.70 3.72 -14.61
C PHE A 225 15.99 3.15 -14.04
N LYS A 226 16.62 3.89 -13.12
CA LYS A 226 17.75 3.35 -12.35
C LYS A 226 17.21 2.68 -11.10
N ILE A 227 17.64 1.46 -10.80
CA ILE A 227 17.22 0.75 -9.60
C ILE A 227 18.36 0.78 -8.57
N GLU A 228 18.08 1.29 -7.38
CA GLU A 228 18.99 1.25 -6.24
C GLU A 228 18.33 0.51 -5.08
N LEU A 229 18.97 -0.58 -4.68
CA LEU A 229 18.48 -1.44 -3.61
C LEU A 229 19.04 -0.97 -2.27
N ASN A 230 18.25 -1.10 -1.20
CA ASN A 230 18.69 -0.81 0.15
C ASN A 230 19.80 -1.78 0.58
N LYS A 231 21.02 -1.24 0.76
CA LYS A 231 22.22 -2.02 1.08
C LYS A 231 22.18 -2.68 2.45
N ASP A 232 21.60 -1.98 3.43
CA ASP A 232 21.57 -2.41 4.83
C ASP A 232 20.51 -3.50 5.05
N HIS A 233 19.39 -3.40 4.34
CA HIS A 233 18.27 -4.32 4.50
C HIS A 233 17.39 -4.40 3.25
N PHE A 234 17.51 -5.50 2.51
CA PHE A 234 16.61 -5.81 1.39
C PHE A 234 15.84 -7.10 1.66
N THR A 235 14.51 -7.03 1.66
CA THR A 235 13.65 -8.19 1.92
C THR A 235 13.18 -8.84 0.63
N ILE A 236 13.31 -10.17 0.54
CA ILE A 236 12.69 -10.98 -0.51
C ILE A 236 11.54 -11.79 0.09
N ASN A 237 10.32 -11.53 -0.38
CA ASN A 237 9.09 -12.24 0.00
C ASN A 237 8.64 -13.21 -1.10
N SER A 238 9.38 -14.31 -1.27
CA SER A 238 9.04 -15.34 -2.27
C SER A 238 9.32 -16.74 -1.74
N TYR A 239 8.88 -17.75 -2.49
CA TYR A 239 9.28 -19.13 -2.22
C TYR A 239 10.79 -19.28 -2.45
N ILE A 240 11.41 -20.22 -1.71
CA ILE A 240 12.85 -20.51 -1.83
C ILE A 240 13.22 -20.92 -3.27
N GLY A 241 12.28 -21.49 -4.04
CA GLY A 241 12.46 -21.84 -5.44
C GLY A 241 12.83 -20.64 -6.32
N ASP A 242 12.29 -19.46 -6.00
CA ASP A 242 12.36 -18.26 -6.83
C ASP A 242 13.61 -17.43 -6.54
N TYR A 243 14.28 -17.67 -5.40
CA TYR A 243 15.40 -16.84 -4.93
C TYR A 243 16.52 -16.69 -5.96
N LYS A 244 16.84 -17.76 -6.70
CA LYS A 244 17.88 -17.67 -7.73
C LYS A 244 17.46 -16.78 -8.89
N GLU A 245 16.22 -16.86 -9.30
CA GLU A 245 15.67 -16.05 -10.39
C GLU A 245 15.62 -14.60 -9.98
N ILE A 246 15.01 -14.30 -8.82
CA ILE A 246 14.98 -12.95 -8.25
C ILE A 246 16.38 -12.36 -8.13
N LEU A 247 17.32 -13.06 -7.49
CA LEU A 247 18.69 -12.53 -7.34
C LEU A 247 19.41 -12.34 -8.67
N SER A 248 19.12 -13.16 -9.68
CA SER A 248 19.73 -12.98 -11.02
C SER A 248 19.13 -11.77 -11.74
N ILE A 249 17.82 -11.53 -11.57
CA ILE A 249 17.16 -10.33 -12.10
C ILE A 249 17.74 -9.08 -11.42
N LEU A 250 17.85 -9.10 -10.09
CA LEU A 250 18.39 -7.97 -9.32
C LEU A 250 19.86 -7.67 -9.70
N ASP A 251 20.69 -8.71 -9.90
CA ASP A 251 22.09 -8.58 -10.35
C ASP A 251 22.20 -7.99 -11.77
N PHE A 252 21.18 -8.23 -12.61
CA PHE A 252 21.13 -7.67 -13.96
C PHE A 252 20.83 -6.16 -13.95
N ILE A 253 19.98 -5.71 -13.01
CA ILE A 253 19.45 -4.33 -13.01
C ILE A 253 20.11 -3.40 -11.99
N SER A 254 20.88 -3.94 -11.05
CA SER A 254 21.50 -3.18 -9.94
C SER A 254 22.77 -3.87 -9.42
N GLU A 255 23.63 -3.09 -8.77
CA GLU A 255 24.75 -3.63 -7.99
C GLU A 255 24.23 -4.26 -6.69
N ILE A 256 24.40 -5.58 -6.53
CA ILE A 256 23.84 -6.32 -5.37
C ILE A 256 24.85 -7.01 -4.46
N HIS A 257 26.14 -6.90 -4.79
CA HIS A 257 27.21 -7.69 -4.18
C HIS A 257 27.51 -7.30 -2.72
N ASP A 258 27.15 -6.09 -2.29
CA ASP A 258 27.29 -5.58 -0.92
C ASP A 258 25.98 -5.54 -0.13
N ILE A 259 24.91 -6.15 -0.65
CA ILE A 259 23.56 -6.07 -0.07
C ILE A 259 23.28 -7.20 0.92
N HIS A 260 22.65 -6.84 2.04
CA HIS A 260 22.11 -7.81 2.98
C HIS A 260 20.67 -8.22 2.65
N PHE A 261 20.52 -9.43 2.11
CA PHE A 261 19.21 -10.01 1.79
C PHE A 261 18.57 -10.76 2.96
N TYR A 262 17.27 -10.53 3.19
CA TYR A 262 16.47 -11.12 4.26
C TYR A 262 15.21 -11.80 3.73
N LYS A 263 14.72 -12.80 4.47
CA LYS A 263 13.39 -13.39 4.23
C LYS A 263 12.32 -12.50 4.84
N TYR A 264 11.11 -12.51 4.26
CA TYR A 264 9.95 -11.87 4.89
C TYR A 264 9.70 -12.42 6.31
N LYS A 265 9.65 -11.53 7.31
CA LYS A 265 9.53 -11.85 8.75
C LYS A 265 10.60 -12.83 9.27
N GLY A 266 11.77 -12.89 8.63
CA GLY A 266 12.78 -13.90 8.89
C GLY A 266 14.22 -13.38 9.00
N GLY A 267 15.14 -14.33 9.15
CA GLY A 267 16.58 -14.05 9.17
C GLY A 267 17.16 -13.84 7.75
N PRO A 268 18.50 -13.88 7.63
CA PRO A 268 19.17 -13.77 6.35
C PRO A 268 18.62 -14.77 5.32
N LEU A 269 18.54 -14.37 4.05
CA LEU A 269 17.93 -15.15 2.97
C LEU A 269 18.50 -16.58 2.88
N TYR A 270 19.80 -16.71 3.10
CA TYR A 270 20.56 -17.96 3.01
C TYR A 270 20.51 -18.84 4.27
N LYS A 271 19.83 -18.41 5.35
CA LYS A 271 19.70 -19.18 6.59
C LYS A 271 18.63 -20.26 6.44
N ASP A 272 18.88 -21.48 6.94
CA ASP A 272 17.91 -22.59 6.96
C ASP A 272 17.31 -22.92 5.57
N ILE A 273 18.11 -22.77 4.51
CA ILE A 273 17.73 -23.16 3.13
C ILE A 273 18.70 -24.20 2.56
N ASN A 274 18.36 -24.73 1.39
CA ASN A 274 19.19 -25.72 0.70
C ASN A 274 20.61 -25.19 0.44
N LYS A 275 21.63 -25.92 0.89
CA LYS A 275 23.06 -25.57 0.69
C LYS A 275 23.45 -25.31 -0.77
N ARG A 276 22.76 -25.91 -1.75
CA ARG A 276 23.02 -25.65 -3.18
C ARG A 276 22.70 -24.22 -3.57
N ILE A 277 21.69 -23.60 -2.96
CA ILE A 277 21.36 -22.19 -3.17
C ILE A 277 22.41 -21.32 -2.50
N VAL A 278 22.78 -21.61 -1.24
CA VAL A 278 23.82 -20.85 -0.52
C VAL A 278 25.16 -20.89 -1.26
N LYS A 279 25.59 -22.07 -1.74
CA LYS A 279 26.80 -22.21 -2.57
C LYS A 279 26.70 -21.45 -3.90
N TRP A 280 25.50 -21.41 -4.51
CA TRP A 280 25.26 -20.63 -5.72
C TRP A 280 25.41 -19.13 -5.45
N MET A 281 24.88 -18.62 -4.32
CA MET A 281 25.03 -17.22 -3.90
C MET A 281 26.51 -16.85 -3.72
N ILE A 282 27.28 -17.67 -2.98
CA ILE A 282 28.73 -17.48 -2.79
C ILE A 282 29.49 -17.49 -4.12
N ARG A 283 29.10 -18.37 -5.05
CA ARG A 283 29.74 -18.47 -6.37
C ARG A 283 29.53 -17.20 -7.21
N ASN A 284 28.38 -16.55 -7.05
CA ASN A 284 28.02 -15.29 -7.70
C ASN A 284 28.34 -14.06 -6.81
N ASN A 285 29.29 -14.19 -5.88
CA ASN A 285 29.82 -13.08 -5.08
C ASN A 285 28.78 -12.30 -4.24
N LEU A 286 27.63 -12.92 -3.94
CA LEU A 286 26.65 -12.32 -3.03
C LEU A 286 27.11 -12.40 -1.58
N LEU A 287 26.74 -11.39 -0.80
CA LEU A 287 27.12 -11.28 0.60
C LEU A 287 26.46 -12.38 1.45
N VAL A 288 27.27 -13.36 1.85
CA VAL A 288 26.87 -14.46 2.75
C VAL A 288 27.74 -14.45 3.99
N ASP A 289 27.19 -13.96 5.10
CA ASP A 289 27.80 -14.07 6.42
C ASP A 289 27.53 -15.48 6.99
N ILE A 290 28.55 -16.34 6.89
CA ILE A 290 28.49 -17.74 7.32
C ILE A 290 28.32 -17.87 8.85
N SER A 291 28.72 -16.85 9.63
CA SER A 291 28.55 -16.91 11.09
C SER A 291 27.08 -17.04 11.49
N LYS A 292 26.17 -16.49 10.68
CA LYS A 292 24.70 -16.55 10.87
C LYS A 292 24.10 -17.93 10.60
N ILE A 293 24.87 -18.89 10.07
CA ILE A 293 24.44 -20.28 9.82
C ILE A 293 25.26 -21.31 10.62
N ASN A 294 25.98 -20.91 11.66
CA ASN A 294 26.84 -21.79 12.48
C ASN A 294 26.12 -22.98 13.14
N LYS A 295 24.81 -22.88 13.37
CA LYS A 295 23.98 -23.96 13.94
C LYS A 295 23.38 -24.89 12.88
N HIS A 296 23.56 -24.61 11.59
CA HIS A 296 22.96 -25.40 10.51
C HIS A 296 23.79 -26.66 10.21
N LYS A 297 23.12 -27.78 9.92
CA LYS A 297 23.79 -29.08 9.65
C LYS A 297 24.80 -29.06 8.50
N ASP A 298 24.60 -28.16 7.53
CA ASP A 298 25.47 -28.03 6.35
C ASP A 298 26.58 -26.96 6.53
N TYR A 299 26.76 -26.38 7.73
CA TYR A 299 27.70 -25.30 8.01
C TYR A 299 29.13 -25.59 7.53
N GLU A 300 29.72 -26.70 7.97
CA GLU A 300 31.12 -27.05 7.65
C GLU A 300 31.36 -27.18 6.15
N GLU A 301 30.38 -27.74 5.43
CA GLU A 301 30.48 -27.93 3.99
C GLU A 301 30.39 -26.60 3.22
N ILE A 302 29.51 -25.70 3.67
CA ILE A 302 29.36 -24.35 3.09
C ILE A 302 30.60 -23.51 3.40
N ASN A 303 31.11 -23.55 4.62
CA ASN A 303 32.29 -22.81 5.05
C ASN A 303 33.54 -23.25 4.25
N SER A 304 33.76 -24.56 4.18
CA SER A 304 34.84 -25.13 3.35
C SER A 304 34.72 -24.74 1.88
N TYR A 305 33.49 -24.61 1.35
CA TYR A 305 33.27 -24.16 -0.02
C TYR A 305 33.66 -22.69 -0.21
N LYS A 306 33.26 -21.79 0.69
CA LYS A 306 33.59 -20.36 0.61
C LYS A 306 35.11 -20.13 0.67
N ILE A 307 35.80 -20.76 1.63
CA ILE A 307 37.26 -20.66 1.79
C ILE A 307 37.99 -21.08 0.49
N ARG A 308 37.59 -22.20 -0.11
CA ARG A 308 38.19 -22.65 -1.40
C ARG A 308 37.96 -21.66 -2.53
N ARG A 309 36.81 -20.98 -2.55
CA ARG A 309 36.46 -19.99 -3.58
C ARG A 309 37.31 -18.73 -3.42
N GLU A 310 37.43 -18.21 -2.20
CA GLU A 310 38.27 -17.05 -1.88
C GLU A 310 39.75 -17.31 -2.21
N GLN A 311 40.28 -18.48 -1.83
CA GLN A 311 41.65 -18.89 -2.22
C GLN A 311 41.82 -18.95 -3.75
N LYS A 312 40.80 -19.41 -4.48
CA LYS A 312 40.82 -19.46 -5.94
C LYS A 312 40.79 -18.06 -6.57
N GLU A 313 40.12 -17.08 -5.97
CA GLU A 313 40.18 -15.68 -6.41
C GLU A 313 41.53 -15.06 -6.17
N ILE A 314 42.03 -15.16 -4.94
CA ILE A 314 43.33 -14.63 -4.56
C ILE A 314 44.41 -15.19 -5.50
N SER A 315 44.39 -16.49 -5.76
CA SER A 315 45.35 -17.12 -6.68
C SER A 315 45.19 -16.68 -8.15
N ARG A 316 43.97 -16.36 -8.61
CA ARG A 316 43.73 -15.80 -9.95
C ARG A 316 44.29 -14.39 -10.09
N HIS A 317 44.13 -13.53 -9.07
CA HIS A 317 44.65 -12.16 -9.09
C HIS A 317 46.19 -12.10 -8.88
N LEU A 318 46.78 -13.09 -8.20
CA LEU A 318 48.24 -13.15 -8.00
C LEU A 318 49.02 -13.73 -9.19
N LYS A 319 48.40 -14.53 -10.07
CA LYS A 319 49.08 -15.14 -11.22
C LYS A 319 49.61 -14.12 -12.25
N PRO A 320 48.86 -13.07 -12.65
CA PRO A 320 49.38 -12.00 -13.51
C PRO A 320 50.50 -11.17 -12.87
N ALA A 321 50.43 -10.92 -11.56
CA ALA A 321 51.45 -10.16 -10.84
C ALA A 321 52.81 -10.89 -10.80
N LYS A 322 52.79 -12.24 -10.71
CA LYS A 322 54.01 -13.04 -10.78
C LYS A 322 54.62 -13.08 -12.18
N SER A 323 53.82 -13.12 -13.25
CA SER A 323 54.34 -13.15 -14.63
C SER A 323 55.02 -11.84 -15.02
N ILE A 324 54.50 -10.68 -14.58
CA ILE A 324 55.13 -9.37 -14.79
C ILE A 324 56.48 -9.28 -14.05
N SER A 325 56.58 -9.80 -12.81
CA SER A 325 57.86 -9.83 -12.08
C SER A 325 58.90 -10.78 -12.72
N ALA A 326 58.45 -11.82 -13.43
CA ALA A 326 59.31 -12.77 -14.12
C ALA A 326 59.84 -12.23 -15.45
N THR A 327 59.08 -11.37 -16.16
CA THR A 327 59.56 -10.76 -17.42
C THR A 327 60.65 -9.71 -17.19
N VAL A 328 60.64 -9.02 -16.04
CA VAL A 328 61.66 -8.01 -15.69
C VAL A 328 63.00 -8.64 -15.28
N LYS A 329 63.05 -9.91 -14.87
CA LYS A 329 64.28 -10.57 -14.41
C LYS A 329 65.12 -11.26 -15.49
N ASN A 330 64.61 -11.42 -16.72
CA ASN A 330 65.33 -12.10 -17.81
C ASN A 330 65.95 -11.15 -18.85
N GLY A 331 65.90 -9.83 -18.65
CA GLY A 331 66.35 -8.82 -19.59
C GLY A 331 67.73 -8.22 -19.33
N GLY A 332 68.69 -8.96 -18.77
CA GLY A 332 70.02 -8.41 -18.54
C GLY A 332 71.09 -9.42 -18.20
N ARG A 333 71.81 -9.90 -19.22
CA ARG A 333 73.23 -10.27 -19.07
C ARG A 333 74.00 -10.06 -20.36
N LEU A 334 74.96 -9.14 -20.22
CA LEU A 334 76.12 -8.75 -21.05
C LEU A 334 75.84 -7.98 -22.34
#